data_AF-A0A1D3KXN2-F1
#
_entry.id   AF-A0A1D3KXN2-F1
#
_cell.length_a   1.000
_cell.length_b   1.000
_cell.length_c   1.000
_cell.angle_alpha   90.00
_cell.angle_beta   90.00
_cell.angle_gamma   90.00
#
_symmetry.space_group_name_H-M   'P 1'
#
loop_
_entity.id
_entity.type
_entity.pdbx_description
1 polymer ?
#
loop_
_entity_poly.entity_id
_entity_poly.type
_entity_poly.pdbx_seq_one_letter_code
_entity_poly.pdbx_strand_id
1 'polypeptide(L)'
;MFLSEDLDPEELKNEANIKWGKGEIEDANTLWSQALKQCIKYSMRGYPTKKNRDMQLSLRLNLSLYHLKKKEYVDCINQCNIILDNIVNVNDMFSYYENNIDSEEGTCEATETGEGKETDRDAEEDCATDSGRYIVKRDTLIKIFLRRATSFLCLHDFDKCGDNISLVRKLDPQNGEALTLERKMKLEEIDYERKQREMYRKMYQARTHTQSTEDEMNEITPKGETAGGPVGSEPCEVCEDREVHEVG
;
A
#
# COMPACT_ATOMS: atom_id res chain seq x y z
N MET A 1 -9.66 4.73 42.17
CA MET A 1 -10.15 4.82 40.78
C MET A 1 -9.30 5.89 40.12
N PHE A 2 -8.28 5.52 39.34
CA PHE A 2 -7.56 6.51 38.53
C PHE A 2 -8.47 6.87 37.36
N LEU A 3 -9.08 8.06 37.44
CA LEU A 3 -9.49 8.78 36.24
C LEU A 3 -8.17 9.05 35.51
N SER A 4 -7.81 8.22 34.53
CA SER A 4 -6.74 8.57 33.59
C SER A 4 -7.11 9.94 33.06
N GLU A 5 -6.27 10.96 33.30
CA GLU A 5 -6.47 12.29 32.74
C GLU A 5 -6.79 12.12 31.26
N ASP A 6 -8.01 12.48 30.88
CA ASP A 6 -8.47 12.42 29.51
C ASP A 6 -7.70 13.53 28.76
N LEU A 7 -6.49 13.20 28.29
CA LEU A 7 -5.61 14.10 27.54
C LEU A 7 -6.35 14.66 26.33
N ASP A 8 -6.22 15.97 26.10
CA ASP A 8 -6.84 16.65 24.95
C ASP A 8 -6.18 16.19 23.63
N PRO A 9 -6.92 15.58 22.69
CA PRO A 9 -6.37 15.17 21.40
C PRO A 9 -5.80 16.33 20.58
N GLU A 10 -6.31 17.56 20.78
CA GLU A 10 -5.86 18.74 20.06
C GLU A 10 -4.46 19.18 20.52
N GLU A 11 -4.20 19.17 21.83
CA GLU A 11 -2.88 19.42 22.41
C GLU A 11 -1.87 18.37 21.96
N LEU A 12 -2.24 17.09 22.02
CA LEU A 12 -1.39 15.99 21.56
C LEU A 12 -1.03 16.10 20.07
N LYS A 13 -1.98 16.49 19.21
CA LYS A 13 -1.71 16.71 17.78
C LYS A 13 -0.73 17.86 17.58
N ASN A 14 -0.89 18.96 18.31
CA ASN A 14 -0.02 20.13 18.18
C ASN A 14 1.41 19.81 18.64
N GLU A 15 1.57 19.11 19.76
CA GLU A 15 2.88 18.65 20.21
C GLU A 15 3.53 17.70 19.19
N ALA A 16 2.76 16.75 18.67
CA ALA A 16 3.23 15.83 17.64
C ALA A 16 3.72 16.56 16.38
N ASN A 17 3.00 17.59 15.93
CA ASN A 17 3.40 18.40 14.78
C ASN A 17 4.71 19.17 15.03
N ILE A 18 4.90 19.68 16.25
CA ILE A 18 6.17 20.32 16.65
C ILE A 18 7.31 19.31 16.59
N LYS A 19 7.11 18.10 17.13
CA LYS A 19 8.11 17.02 17.09
C LYS A 19 8.42 16.57 15.67
N TRP A 20 7.39 16.45 14.83
CA TRP A 20 7.56 16.16 13.41
C TRP A 20 8.44 17.18 12.71
N GLY A 21 8.17 18.48 12.93
CA GLY A 21 8.97 19.58 12.37
C GLY A 21 10.42 19.61 12.87
N LYS A 22 10.71 19.03 14.04
CA LYS A 22 12.07 18.84 14.57
C LYS A 22 12.77 17.59 14.01
N GLY A 23 12.08 16.75 13.25
CA GLY A 23 12.59 15.47 12.76
C GLY A 23 12.45 14.32 13.77
N GLU A 24 11.82 14.53 14.92
CA GLU A 24 11.54 13.52 15.95
C GLU A 24 10.32 12.67 15.52
N ILE A 25 10.45 11.96 14.40
CA ILE A 25 9.33 11.30 13.71
C ILE A 25 8.66 10.18 14.54
N GLU A 26 9.41 9.48 15.38
CA GLU A 26 8.91 8.39 16.25
C GLU A 26 8.03 8.92 17.38
N ASP A 27 8.50 9.99 18.01
CA ASP A 27 7.77 10.64 19.09
C ASP A 27 6.49 11.30 18.55
N ALA A 28 6.58 11.94 17.38
CA ALA A 28 5.42 12.49 16.69
C ALA A 28 4.36 11.40 16.41
N ASN A 29 4.79 10.24 15.90
CA ASN A 29 3.90 9.10 15.66
C ASN A 29 3.24 8.59 16.96
N THR A 30 4.02 8.50 18.04
CA THR A 30 3.51 8.08 19.35
C THR A 30 2.40 9.03 19.83
N LEU A 31 2.61 10.33 19.71
CA LEU A 31 1.64 11.35 20.11
C LEU A 31 0.40 11.37 19.19
N TRP A 32 0.56 11.30 17.86
CA TRP A 32 -0.57 11.20 16.93
C TRP A 32 -1.40 9.93 17.18
N SER A 33 -0.74 8.80 17.45
CA SER A 33 -1.40 7.53 17.78
C SER A 33 -2.16 7.61 19.10
N GLN A 34 -1.61 8.29 20.10
CA GLN A 34 -2.30 8.53 21.37
C GLN A 34 -3.50 9.45 21.18
N ALA A 35 -3.36 10.56 20.45
CA ALA A 35 -4.45 11.47 20.12
C ALA A 35 -5.59 10.73 19.42
N LEU A 36 -5.27 9.87 18.44
CA LEU A 36 -6.26 9.10 17.69
C LEU A 36 -7.02 8.12 18.59
N LYS A 37 -6.31 7.45 19.51
CA LYS A 37 -6.94 6.57 20.51
C LYS A 37 -7.92 7.33 21.40
N GLN A 38 -7.59 8.55 21.82
CA GLN A 38 -8.49 9.39 22.61
C GLN A 38 -9.70 9.83 21.78
N CYS A 39 -9.50 10.28 20.54
CA CYS A 39 -10.61 10.60 19.62
C CYS A 39 -11.60 9.43 19.45
N ILE A 40 -11.09 8.20 19.27
CA ILE A 40 -11.92 7.00 19.14
C ILE A 40 -12.67 6.74 20.45
N LYS A 41 -11.99 6.80 21.61
CA LYS A 41 -12.63 6.64 22.92
C LYS A 41 -13.77 7.64 23.15
N TYR A 42 -13.56 8.91 22.81
CA TYR A 42 -14.62 9.93 22.90
C TYR A 42 -15.79 9.61 21.98
N SER A 43 -15.52 9.18 20.74
CA SER A 43 -16.55 8.72 19.80
C SER A 43 -17.34 7.50 20.31
N MET A 44 -16.74 6.63 21.12
CA MET A 44 -17.41 5.48 21.71
C MET A 44 -18.22 5.82 22.97
N ARG A 45 -17.84 6.87 23.70
CA ARG A 45 -18.51 7.33 24.94
C ARG A 45 -19.71 8.25 24.68
N GLY A 46 -19.85 8.82 23.48
CA GLY A 46 -20.91 9.76 23.12
C GLY A 46 -21.25 9.76 21.62
N TYR A 47 -22.07 10.71 21.15
CA TYR A 47 -22.36 10.85 19.72
C TYR A 47 -21.13 11.40 18.96
N PRO A 48 -20.68 10.76 17.86
CA PRO A 48 -19.59 11.27 17.04
C PRO A 48 -19.86 12.70 16.56
N THR A 49 -19.04 13.65 16.99
CA THR A 49 -19.15 15.05 16.56
C THR A 49 -18.40 15.29 15.25
N LYS A 50 -18.78 16.33 14.51
CA LYS A 50 -18.03 16.78 13.32
C LYS A 50 -16.56 17.08 13.67
N LYS A 51 -16.33 17.84 14.75
CA LYS A 51 -14.97 18.17 15.24
C LYS A 51 -14.14 16.90 15.49
N ASN A 52 -14.72 15.87 16.12
CA ASN A 52 -13.99 14.64 16.37
C ASN A 52 -13.69 13.85 15.08
N ARG A 53 -14.60 13.87 14.10
CA ARG A 53 -14.39 13.26 12.79
C ARG A 53 -13.26 13.95 12.02
N ASP A 54 -13.27 15.28 12.00
CA ASP A 54 -12.26 16.09 11.34
C ASP A 54 -10.88 15.89 11.99
N MET A 55 -10.84 15.79 13.33
CA MET A 55 -9.62 15.44 14.06
C MET A 55 -9.10 14.05 13.70
N GLN A 56 -9.98 13.03 13.65
CA GLN A 56 -9.59 11.67 13.24
C GLN A 56 -9.04 11.65 11.80
N LEU A 57 -9.65 12.40 10.88
CA LEU A 57 -9.18 12.55 9.51
C LEU A 57 -7.75 13.12 9.48
N SER A 58 -7.54 14.27 10.15
CA SER A 58 -6.24 14.94 10.24
C SER A 58 -5.15 14.02 10.84
N LEU A 59 -5.47 13.32 11.93
CA LEU A 59 -4.53 12.38 12.56
C LEU A 59 -4.18 11.19 11.66
N ARG A 60 -5.16 10.62 10.94
CA ARG A 60 -4.90 9.51 10.00
C ARG A 60 -4.08 9.95 8.80
N LEU A 61 -4.26 11.18 8.32
CA LEU A 61 -3.40 11.75 7.30
C LEU A 61 -1.95 11.84 7.80
N ASN A 62 -1.72 12.34 9.01
CA ASN A 62 -0.36 12.42 9.57
C ASN A 62 0.26 11.02 9.74
N LEU A 63 -0.50 10.04 10.22
CA LEU A 63 -0.03 8.66 10.35
C LEU A 63 0.30 8.02 8.99
N SER A 64 -0.52 8.25 7.96
CA SER A 64 -0.21 7.75 6.61
C SER A 64 1.09 8.34 6.05
N LEU A 65 1.37 9.62 6.34
CA LEU A 65 2.63 10.28 5.98
C LEU A 65 3.82 9.68 6.72
N TYR A 66 3.67 9.46 8.03
CA TYR A 66 4.68 8.81 8.86
C TYR A 66 5.07 7.44 8.28
N HIS A 67 4.08 6.57 8.02
CA HIS A 67 4.34 5.23 7.49
C HIS A 67 4.97 5.28 6.10
N LEU A 68 4.58 6.23 5.25
CA LEU A 68 5.21 6.43 3.96
C LEU A 68 6.70 6.79 4.11
N LYS A 69 7.03 7.72 5.01
CA LYS A 69 8.42 8.14 5.30
C LYS A 69 9.25 6.99 5.88
N LYS A 70 8.62 6.10 6.66
CA LYS A 70 9.23 4.89 7.21
C LYS A 70 9.34 3.72 6.24
N LYS A 71 8.76 3.83 5.04
CA LYS A 71 8.67 2.75 4.04
C LYS A 71 7.80 1.58 4.53
N GLU A 72 6.88 1.85 5.45
CA GLU A 72 5.87 0.92 5.94
C GLU A 72 4.63 1.04 5.04
N TYR A 73 4.78 0.59 3.79
CA TYR A 73 3.81 0.87 2.72
C TYR A 73 2.42 0.26 2.99
N VAL A 74 2.37 -0.92 3.61
CA VAL A 74 1.12 -1.59 3.96
C VAL A 74 0.34 -0.77 4.99
N ASP A 75 1.01 -0.26 6.02
CA ASP A 75 0.39 0.56 7.06
C ASP A 75 -0.06 1.93 6.53
N CYS A 76 0.72 2.52 5.62
CA CYS A 76 0.32 3.72 4.89
C CYS A 76 -1.01 3.51 4.14
N ILE A 77 -1.09 2.42 3.36
CA ILE A 77 -2.30 2.04 2.62
C ILE A 77 -3.49 1.83 3.58
N ASN A 78 -3.26 1.16 4.71
CA ASN A 78 -4.31 0.90 5.70
C ASN A 78 -4.88 2.20 6.29
N GLN A 79 -4.03 3.17 6.65
CA GLN A 79 -4.52 4.47 7.14
C GLN A 79 -5.34 5.21 6.08
N CYS A 80 -4.88 5.19 4.82
CA CYS A 80 -5.60 5.78 3.71
C CYS A 80 -6.95 5.10 3.44
N ASN A 81 -7.00 3.76 3.48
CA ASN A 81 -8.24 3.01 3.28
C ASN A 81 -9.26 3.35 4.36
N ILE A 82 -8.85 3.42 5.64
CA ILE A 82 -9.76 3.80 6.73
C ILE A 82 -10.34 5.21 6.51
N ILE A 83 -9.54 6.14 5.98
CA ILE A 83 -10.06 7.47 5.62
C ILE A 83 -11.15 7.33 4.54
N LEU A 84 -10.84 6.65 3.44
CA LEU A 84 -11.74 6.51 2.30
C LEU A 84 -13.03 5.75 2.65
N ASP A 85 -12.95 4.69 3.46
CA ASP A 85 -14.11 3.90 3.91
C ASP A 85 -15.10 4.74 4.74
N ASN A 86 -14.60 5.79 5.42
CA ASN A 86 -15.43 6.72 6.19
C ASN A 86 -16.03 7.86 5.35
N ILE A 87 -15.64 7.98 4.08
CA ILE A 87 -16.23 8.96 3.15
C ILE A 87 -17.49 8.33 2.55
N VAL A 88 -18.64 8.84 2.95
CA VAL A 88 -19.91 8.45 2.33
C VAL A 88 -19.96 9.02 0.92
N ASN A 89 -20.18 8.15 -0.06
CA ASN A 89 -20.43 8.51 -1.45
C ASN A 89 -19.24 9.18 -2.18
N VAL A 90 -18.10 8.47 -2.17
CA VAL A 90 -16.86 8.87 -2.85
C VAL A 90 -17.07 9.21 -4.33
N ASN A 91 -17.95 8.47 -5.04
CA ASN A 91 -18.23 8.71 -6.46
C ASN A 91 -18.90 10.07 -6.71
N ASP A 92 -19.91 10.43 -5.92
CA ASP A 92 -20.57 11.74 -6.04
C ASP A 92 -19.61 12.90 -5.74
N MET A 93 -18.65 12.68 -4.85
CA MET A 93 -17.58 13.63 -4.55
C MET A 93 -16.63 13.79 -5.74
N PHE A 94 -16.22 12.70 -6.39
CA PHE A 94 -15.42 12.76 -7.62
C PHE A 94 -16.15 13.52 -8.73
N SER A 95 -17.42 13.19 -8.97
CA SER A 95 -18.21 13.88 -9.99
C SER A 95 -18.40 15.36 -9.69
N TYR A 96 -18.48 15.75 -8.41
CA TYR A 96 -18.51 17.17 -8.05
C TYR A 96 -17.20 17.87 -8.43
N TYR A 97 -16.05 17.35 -8.02
CA TYR A 97 -14.77 18.01 -8.31
C TYR A 97 -14.42 17.98 -9.79
N GLU A 98 -14.72 16.89 -10.51
CA GLU A 98 -14.49 16.76 -11.94
C GLU A 98 -15.29 17.79 -12.76
N ASN A 99 -16.52 18.11 -12.34
CA ASN A 99 -17.35 19.11 -13.02
C ASN A 99 -17.04 20.57 -12.64
N ASN A 100 -16.23 20.80 -11.61
CA ASN A 100 -15.90 22.14 -11.10
C ASN A 100 -14.41 22.50 -11.23
N ILE A 101 -13.63 21.73 -12.01
CA ILE A 101 -12.19 21.94 -12.21
C ILE A 101 -11.86 23.39 -12.60
N ASP A 102 -12.68 23.99 -13.48
CA ASP A 102 -12.44 25.33 -14.03
C ASP A 102 -12.87 26.48 -13.11
N SER A 103 -13.54 26.21 -11.99
CA SER A 103 -14.09 27.26 -11.11
C SER A 103 -13.13 27.67 -9.97
N GLU A 104 -12.03 26.95 -9.80
CA GLU A 104 -11.01 27.18 -8.76
C GLU A 104 -9.69 27.73 -9.30
N GLU A 105 -9.52 27.88 -10.63
CA GLU A 105 -8.36 28.54 -11.25
C GLU A 105 -8.46 30.06 -11.09
N GLY A 106 -8.34 30.55 -9.86
CA GLY A 106 -8.43 31.95 -9.52
C GLY A 106 -7.59 32.28 -8.29
N THR A 107 -6.28 32.46 -8.53
CA THR A 107 -5.22 33.04 -7.66
C THR A 107 -4.22 32.08 -7.02
N CYS A 108 -3.11 31.84 -7.72
CA CYS A 108 -1.78 31.91 -7.11
C CYS A 108 -0.79 32.49 -8.14
N GLU A 109 -0.40 33.75 -7.93
CA GLU A 109 0.67 34.39 -8.69
C GLU A 109 1.98 33.62 -8.49
N ALA A 110 2.62 33.31 -9.62
CA ALA A 110 3.99 32.85 -9.69
C ALA A 110 4.93 33.88 -9.06
N THR A 111 5.74 33.45 -8.09
CA THR A 111 7.00 34.12 -7.80
C THR A 111 8.13 33.14 -8.10
N GLU A 112 8.78 33.38 -9.24
CA GLU A 112 10.08 32.81 -9.54
C GLU A 112 11.10 33.35 -8.53
N THR A 113 11.78 32.46 -7.80
CA THR A 113 13.24 32.51 -7.65
C THR A 113 13.73 31.19 -7.08
N GLY A 114 14.58 30.51 -7.85
CA GLY A 114 15.28 29.32 -7.40
C GLY A 114 16.38 29.65 -6.40
N GLU A 115 16.53 28.80 -5.38
CA GLU A 115 17.78 28.15 -4.98
C GLU A 115 17.48 27.23 -3.78
N GLY A 116 18.04 26.03 -3.81
CA GLY A 116 17.66 24.91 -2.95
C GLY A 116 17.79 25.18 -1.45
N LYS A 117 16.69 24.92 -0.74
CA LYS A 117 16.65 24.56 0.68
C LYS A 117 15.36 23.78 0.94
N GLU A 118 15.51 22.52 1.33
CA GLU A 118 14.45 21.72 1.90
C GLU A 118 13.94 22.41 3.16
N THR A 119 12.78 23.04 3.07
CA THR A 119 12.00 23.48 4.23
C THR A 119 10.65 22.82 4.17
N ASP A 120 10.56 21.61 4.75
CA ASP A 120 9.30 21.00 5.15
C ASP A 120 8.64 21.91 6.21
N ARG A 121 7.81 22.84 5.74
CA ARG A 121 6.86 23.57 6.57
C ARG A 121 5.45 23.24 6.12
N ASP A 122 5.05 21.99 6.29
CA ASP A 122 3.65 21.62 6.32
C ASP A 122 3.10 21.85 7.74
N ALA A 123 3.07 23.11 8.15
CA ALA A 123 2.11 23.54 9.15
C ALA A 123 0.79 23.70 8.40
N GLU A 124 -0.19 22.83 8.67
CA GLU A 124 -1.51 22.92 8.05
C GLU A 124 -2.15 24.27 8.39
N GLU A 125 -1.96 25.23 7.49
CA GLU A 125 -2.60 26.52 7.50
C GLU A 125 -4.06 26.32 7.08
N ASP A 126 -4.94 26.76 7.96
CA ASP A 126 -6.39 26.72 7.82
C ASP A 126 -6.85 27.69 6.72
N CYS A 127 -6.62 27.32 5.46
CA CYS A 127 -7.17 28.05 4.32
C CYS A 127 -8.62 27.59 4.12
N ALA A 128 -9.53 28.37 4.70
CA ALA A 128 -10.97 28.24 4.55
C ALA A 128 -11.43 28.74 3.18
N THR A 129 -11.48 27.87 2.19
CA THR A 129 -12.41 27.95 1.04
C THR A 129 -12.64 26.55 0.48
N ASP A 130 -13.84 26.01 0.69
CA ASP A 130 -14.64 25.27 -0.30
C ASP A 130 -15.94 24.80 0.39
N SER A 131 -17.04 24.91 -0.34
CA SER A 131 -18.43 24.80 0.10
C SER A 131 -18.67 23.54 0.93
N GLY A 132 -19.18 23.71 2.17
CA GLY A 132 -19.33 22.69 3.22
C GLY A 132 -20.29 21.52 2.95
N ARG A 133 -20.35 21.00 1.72
CA ARG A 133 -21.10 19.81 1.31
C ARG A 133 -20.37 18.51 1.63
N TYR A 134 -19.03 18.48 1.52
CA TYR A 134 -18.23 17.28 1.78
C TYR A 134 -17.22 17.48 2.93
N ILE A 135 -16.89 16.39 3.61
CA ILE A 135 -16.01 16.38 4.80
C ILE A 135 -14.53 16.52 4.41
N VAL A 136 -14.18 16.11 3.19
CA VAL A 136 -12.80 16.01 2.71
C VAL A 136 -12.62 17.00 1.55
N LYS A 137 -11.51 17.75 1.53
CA LYS A 137 -11.19 18.68 0.44
C LYS A 137 -10.57 17.92 -0.76
N ARG A 138 -10.62 18.51 -1.95
CA ARG A 138 -9.96 18.00 -3.18
C ARG A 138 -8.47 17.68 -2.94
N ASP A 139 -7.72 18.61 -2.36
CA ASP A 139 -6.30 18.42 -2.07
C ASP A 139 -6.03 17.26 -1.11
N THR A 140 -6.93 17.06 -0.13
CA THR A 140 -6.82 15.94 0.81
C THR A 140 -7.01 14.61 0.09
N LEU A 141 -7.98 14.51 -0.84
CA LEU A 141 -8.12 13.32 -1.68
C LEU A 141 -6.88 13.06 -2.52
N ILE A 142 -6.36 14.11 -3.18
CA ILE A 142 -5.14 14.00 -4.00
C ILE A 142 -3.98 13.46 -3.15
N LYS A 143 -3.75 14.01 -1.96
CA LYS A 143 -2.73 13.51 -1.01
C LYS A 143 -2.94 12.04 -0.67
N ILE A 144 -4.17 11.61 -0.39
CA ILE A 144 -4.48 10.20 -0.05
C ILE A 144 -4.13 9.27 -1.22
N PHE A 145 -4.56 9.61 -2.44
CA PHE A 145 -4.33 8.78 -3.62
C PHE A 145 -2.86 8.76 -4.03
N LEU A 146 -2.14 9.88 -3.94
CA LEU A 146 -0.70 9.93 -4.21
C LEU A 146 0.11 9.06 -3.23
N ARG A 147 -0.24 9.08 -1.94
CA ARG A 147 0.40 8.23 -0.93
C ARG A 147 0.14 6.75 -1.17
N ARG A 148 -1.08 6.38 -1.55
CA ARG A 148 -1.43 5.01 -1.94
C ARG A 148 -0.69 4.58 -3.20
N ALA A 149 -0.70 5.40 -4.24
CA ALA A 149 0.00 5.12 -5.50
C ALA A 149 1.49 4.87 -5.27
N THR A 150 2.14 5.76 -4.51
CA THR A 150 3.56 5.62 -4.14
C THR A 150 3.81 4.33 -3.36
N SER A 151 2.93 4.00 -2.42
CA SER A 151 3.03 2.76 -1.63
C SER A 151 2.87 1.51 -2.50
N PHE A 152 1.90 1.48 -3.43
CA PHE A 152 1.70 0.37 -4.36
C PHE A 152 2.86 0.20 -5.34
N LEU A 153 3.42 1.31 -5.83
CA LEU A 153 4.65 1.27 -6.65
C LEU A 153 5.79 0.58 -5.90
N CYS A 154 6.03 0.95 -4.65
CA CYS A 154 7.08 0.35 -3.84
C CYS A 154 6.83 -1.12 -3.47
N LEU A 155 5.58 -1.58 -3.55
CA LEU A 155 5.19 -2.99 -3.39
C LEU A 155 5.15 -3.75 -4.72
N HIS A 156 5.52 -3.10 -5.84
CA HIS A 156 5.43 -3.64 -7.20
C HIS A 156 4.00 -4.10 -7.60
N ASP A 157 2.98 -3.48 -7.03
CA ASP A 157 1.58 -3.63 -7.44
C ASP A 157 1.24 -2.52 -8.44
N PHE A 158 1.65 -2.73 -9.70
CA PHE A 158 1.55 -1.71 -10.75
C PHE A 158 0.10 -1.40 -11.13
N ASP A 159 -0.80 -2.39 -11.10
CA ASP A 159 -2.23 -2.23 -11.40
C ASP A 159 -2.86 -1.23 -10.43
N LYS A 160 -2.74 -1.47 -9.11
CA LYS A 160 -3.31 -0.57 -8.11
C LYS A 160 -2.62 0.78 -8.07
N CYS A 161 -1.32 0.84 -8.39
CA CYS A 161 -0.62 2.11 -8.56
C CYS A 161 -1.27 2.95 -9.68
N GLY A 162 -1.46 2.35 -10.86
CA GLY A 162 -2.09 2.97 -12.03
C GLY A 162 -3.51 3.44 -11.78
N ASP A 163 -4.30 2.64 -11.05
CA ASP A 163 -5.66 3.03 -10.64
C ASP A 163 -5.64 4.30 -9.77
N ASN A 164 -4.77 4.38 -8.78
CA ASN A 164 -4.69 5.56 -7.90
C ASN A 164 -4.17 6.79 -8.65
N ILE A 165 -3.21 6.64 -9.57
CA ILE A 165 -2.75 7.75 -10.44
C ILE A 165 -3.90 8.26 -11.30
N SER A 166 -4.71 7.35 -11.85
CA SER A 166 -5.88 7.71 -12.67
C SER A 166 -6.91 8.49 -11.87
N LEU A 167 -7.12 8.14 -10.59
CA LEU A 167 -8.00 8.91 -9.69
C LEU A 167 -7.46 10.31 -9.42
N VAL A 168 -6.14 10.46 -9.21
CA VAL A 168 -5.53 11.79 -9.06
C VAL A 168 -5.73 12.62 -10.32
N ARG A 169 -5.51 12.04 -11.51
CA ARG A 169 -5.68 12.77 -12.79
C ARG A 169 -7.12 13.19 -13.09
N LYS A 170 -8.12 12.48 -12.55
CA LYS A 170 -9.52 12.92 -12.61
C LYS A 170 -9.77 14.15 -11.73
N LEU A 171 -9.10 14.20 -10.58
CA LEU A 171 -9.22 15.34 -9.67
C LEU A 171 -8.35 16.51 -10.11
N ASP A 172 -7.16 16.29 -10.64
CA ASP A 172 -6.21 17.30 -11.09
C ASP A 172 -5.42 16.74 -12.29
N PRO A 173 -5.84 17.06 -13.53
CA PRO A 173 -5.19 16.55 -14.74
C PRO A 173 -3.73 16.98 -14.91
N GLN A 174 -3.34 18.12 -14.34
CA GLN A 174 -1.99 18.70 -14.47
C GLN A 174 -1.11 18.42 -13.24
N ASN A 175 -1.54 17.52 -12.36
CA ASN A 175 -0.79 17.18 -11.17
C ASN A 175 0.63 16.66 -11.51
N GLY A 176 1.64 17.48 -11.22
CA GLY A 176 3.03 17.17 -11.57
C GLY A 176 3.58 15.92 -10.87
N GLU A 177 3.13 15.67 -9.64
CA GLU A 177 3.53 14.48 -8.88
C GLU A 177 2.97 13.20 -9.50
N ALA A 178 1.67 13.20 -9.86
CA ALA A 178 1.03 12.07 -10.53
C ALA A 178 1.68 11.75 -11.89
N LEU A 179 1.98 12.77 -12.70
CA LEU A 179 2.67 12.59 -13.99
C LEU A 179 4.07 12.02 -13.81
N THR A 180 4.80 12.45 -12.78
CA THR A 180 6.13 11.95 -12.48
C THR A 180 6.07 10.49 -12.01
N LEU A 181 5.12 10.17 -11.13
CA LEU A 181 4.90 8.83 -10.63
C LEU A 181 4.48 7.85 -11.73
N GLU A 182 3.63 8.28 -12.67
CA GLU A 182 3.22 7.49 -13.83
C GLU A 182 4.41 7.09 -14.71
N ARG A 183 5.32 8.04 -14.99
CA ARG A 183 6.55 7.74 -15.75
C ARG A 183 7.43 6.75 -15.02
N LYS A 184 7.60 6.94 -13.70
CA LYS A 184 8.40 6.07 -12.85
C LYS A 184 7.84 4.64 -12.83
N MET A 185 6.53 4.50 -12.65
CA MET A 185 5.83 3.22 -12.66
C MET A 185 6.06 2.46 -13.97
N LYS A 186 5.85 3.10 -15.13
CA LYS A 186 6.05 2.45 -16.45
C LYS A 186 7.49 1.97 -16.66
N LEU A 187 8.48 2.74 -16.20
CA LEU A 187 9.89 2.33 -16.29
C LEU A 187 10.21 1.12 -15.40
N GLU A 188 9.72 1.13 -14.16
CA GLU A 188 9.92 0.03 -13.22
C GLU A 188 9.19 -1.24 -13.64
N GLU A 189 7.99 -1.12 -14.21
CA GLU A 189 7.22 -2.24 -14.76
C GLU A 189 7.97 -2.94 -15.91
N ILE A 190 8.47 -2.16 -16.89
CA ILE A 190 9.26 -2.71 -18.01
C ILE A 190 10.54 -3.40 -17.50
N ASP A 191 11.22 -2.82 -16.52
CA ASP A 191 12.42 -3.42 -15.93
C ASP A 191 12.10 -4.70 -15.15
N TYR A 192 11.01 -4.68 -14.40
CA TYR A 192 10.51 -5.84 -13.66
C TYR A 192 10.17 -7.01 -14.59
N GLU A 193 9.40 -6.75 -15.65
CA GLU A 193 9.07 -7.76 -16.66
C GLU A 193 10.32 -8.32 -17.35
N ARG A 194 11.29 -7.46 -17.70
CA ARG A 194 12.55 -7.87 -18.31
C ARG A 194 13.30 -8.84 -17.40
N LYS A 195 13.46 -8.49 -16.12
CA LYS A 195 14.11 -9.34 -15.11
C LYS A 195 13.38 -10.66 -14.93
N GLN A 196 12.05 -10.64 -14.87
CA GLN A 196 11.26 -11.87 -14.80
C GLN A 196 11.50 -12.77 -16.01
N ARG A 197 11.44 -12.23 -17.24
CA ARG A 197 11.69 -13.01 -18.47
C ARG A 197 13.10 -13.59 -18.51
N GLU A 198 14.10 -12.84 -18.07
CA GLU A 198 15.49 -13.32 -17.98
C GLU A 198 15.62 -14.47 -16.96
N MET A 199 14.99 -14.36 -15.79
CA MET A 199 14.97 -15.41 -14.78
C MET A 199 14.30 -16.69 -15.30
N TYR A 200 13.12 -16.56 -15.92
CA TYR A 200 12.43 -17.71 -16.53
C TYR A 200 13.28 -18.38 -17.62
N ARG A 201 13.96 -17.59 -18.46
CA ARG A 201 14.87 -18.12 -19.49
C ARG A 201 16.01 -18.92 -18.85
N LYS A 202 16.65 -18.39 -17.80
CA LYS A 202 17.74 -19.08 -17.09
C LYS A 202 17.27 -20.35 -16.41
N MET A 203 16.10 -20.32 -15.75
CA MET A 203 15.52 -21.53 -15.14
C MET A 203 15.21 -22.61 -16.18
N TYR A 204 14.68 -22.22 -17.34
CA TYR A 204 14.42 -23.16 -18.42
C TYR A 204 15.72 -23.78 -18.97
N GLN A 205 16.73 -22.95 -19.25
CA GLN A 205 18.03 -23.42 -19.75
C GLN A 205 18.75 -24.33 -18.74
N ALA A 206 18.69 -24.01 -17.46
CA ALA A 206 19.24 -24.85 -16.40
C ALA A 206 18.54 -26.22 -16.36
N ARG A 207 17.20 -26.24 -16.45
CA ARG A 207 16.42 -27.48 -16.45
C ARG A 207 16.72 -28.36 -17.67
N THR A 208 16.87 -27.77 -18.85
CA THR A 208 17.23 -28.53 -20.05
C THR A 208 18.64 -29.11 -19.96
N HIS A 209 19.58 -28.39 -19.34
CA HIS A 209 20.95 -28.87 -19.16
C HIS A 209 21.02 -30.05 -18.17
N THR A 210 20.27 -29.98 -17.07
CA THR A 210 20.19 -31.10 -16.11
C THR A 210 19.54 -32.35 -16.71
N GLN A 211 18.52 -32.20 -17.55
CA GLN A 211 17.89 -33.33 -18.24
C GLN A 211 18.85 -33.97 -19.26
N SER A 212 19.57 -33.17 -20.05
CA SER A 212 20.56 -33.72 -20.98
C SER A 212 21.69 -34.47 -20.29
N THR A 213 22.13 -34.02 -19.11
CA THR A 213 23.18 -34.73 -18.34
C THR A 213 22.66 -36.02 -17.68
N GLU A 214 21.40 -36.06 -17.27
CA GLU A 214 20.77 -37.28 -16.74
C GLU A 214 20.54 -38.33 -17.85
N ASP A 215 20.13 -37.88 -19.04
CA ASP A 215 19.96 -38.73 -20.21
C ASP A 215 21.31 -39.30 -20.69
N GLU A 216 22.39 -38.49 -20.73
CA GLU A 216 23.74 -38.97 -21.03
C GLU A 216 24.27 -39.95 -19.97
N MET A 217 23.95 -39.76 -18.68
CA MET A 217 24.32 -40.71 -17.63
C MET A 217 23.53 -42.04 -17.70
N ASN A 218 22.27 -42.01 -18.15
CA ASN A 218 21.46 -43.21 -18.37
C ASN A 218 21.84 -43.97 -19.65
N GLU A 219 22.50 -43.33 -20.63
CA GLU A 219 23.01 -43.99 -21.83
C GLU A 219 24.34 -44.76 -21.60
N ILE A 220 25.06 -44.44 -20.53
CA ILE A 220 26.38 -45.05 -20.20
C ILE A 220 26.24 -46.31 -19.31
N THR A 221 25.05 -46.62 -18.77
CA THR A 221 24.84 -47.93 -18.11
C THR A 221 24.59 -49.01 -19.18
N PRO A 222 25.47 -50.01 -19.34
CA PRO A 222 25.23 -51.07 -20.30
C PRO A 222 24.02 -51.86 -19.84
N LYS A 223 23.06 -52.08 -20.75
CA LYS A 223 22.01 -53.08 -20.59
C LYS A 223 22.67 -54.43 -20.32
N GLY A 224 22.68 -54.84 -19.05
CA GLY A 224 23.14 -56.15 -18.61
C GLY A 224 22.39 -57.22 -19.39
N GLU A 225 23.17 -58.08 -20.04
CA GLU A 225 22.72 -59.19 -20.86
C GLU A 225 21.79 -60.12 -20.07
N THR A 226 20.63 -60.38 -20.64
CA THR A 226 19.78 -61.52 -20.29
C THR A 226 20.48 -62.80 -20.72
N ALA A 227 21.03 -63.56 -19.77
CA ALA A 227 21.40 -64.96 -19.95
C ALA A 227 20.46 -65.85 -19.10
N GLY A 228 19.85 -66.85 -19.74
CA GLY A 228 18.69 -67.55 -19.21
C GLY A 228 18.94 -68.76 -18.30
N GLY A 229 17.85 -69.12 -17.59
CA GLY A 229 17.43 -70.47 -17.18
C GLY A 229 17.89 -70.96 -15.79
N PRO A 230 17.19 -71.95 -15.15
CA PRO A 230 15.97 -72.65 -15.56
C PRO A 230 14.84 -72.71 -14.48
N VAL A 231 13.74 -73.33 -14.90
CA VAL A 231 12.48 -73.70 -14.23
C VAL A 231 12.66 -74.44 -12.89
N GLY A 232 11.78 -74.15 -11.91
CA GLY A 232 11.49 -75.04 -10.78
C GLY A 232 10.47 -74.49 -9.79
N SER A 233 9.28 -75.13 -9.72
CA SER A 233 8.37 -75.38 -8.57
C SER A 233 8.11 -74.28 -7.53
N GLU A 234 6.92 -73.98 -7.01
CA GLU A 234 5.52 -74.42 -7.03
C GLU A 234 4.74 -73.32 -6.26
N PRO A 235 3.39 -73.32 -6.23
CA PRO A 235 2.60 -72.18 -5.75
C PRO A 235 2.32 -72.25 -4.24
N CYS A 236 2.24 -71.10 -3.57
CA CYS A 236 1.53 -70.99 -2.29
C CYS A 236 0.57 -69.81 -2.33
N GLU A 237 -0.70 -70.15 -2.15
CA GLU A 237 -1.84 -69.29 -1.91
C GLU A 237 -1.75 -68.56 -0.55
N VAL A 238 -2.77 -67.71 -0.33
CA VAL A 238 -3.29 -67.17 0.94
C VAL A 238 -2.46 -66.04 1.60
N CYS A 239 -3.00 -64.92 2.09
CA CYS A 239 -4.38 -64.50 2.37
C CYS A 239 -4.53 -62.98 2.13
N GLU A 240 -5.78 -62.58 1.88
CA GLU A 240 -6.35 -61.27 2.14
C GLU A 240 -5.99 -60.77 3.56
N ASP A 241 -5.81 -59.46 3.74
CA ASP A 241 -6.60 -58.74 4.73
C ASP A 241 -6.59 -57.22 4.51
N ARG A 242 -7.73 -56.66 4.90
CA ARG A 242 -8.36 -55.41 4.50
C ARG A 242 -8.71 -54.70 5.79
N GLU A 243 -8.25 -53.47 6.00
CA GLU A 243 -8.75 -52.53 7.01
C GLU A 243 -8.18 -51.16 6.59
N VAL A 244 -8.89 -50.21 5.98
CA VAL A 244 -10.09 -49.47 6.42
C VAL A 244 -10.07 -49.15 7.90
N HIS A 245 -9.63 -47.93 8.24
CA HIS A 245 -10.26 -47.18 9.30
C HIS A 245 -10.18 -45.67 9.03
N GLU A 246 -11.33 -45.11 8.68
CA GLU A 246 -11.72 -43.77 9.11
C GLU A 246 -11.73 -43.71 10.66
N VAL A 247 -11.50 -42.52 11.22
CA VAL A 247 -12.45 -41.72 12.02
C VAL A 247 -11.64 -40.79 12.94
N GLY A 248 -11.99 -39.50 12.93
CA GLY A 248 -11.55 -38.51 13.91
C GLY A 248 -11.76 -37.08 13.43
#